data_AF-A0A4D6LLI4-F1
#
_entry.id   AF-A0A4D6LLI4-F1
#
_cell.length_a   1.000
_cell.length_b   1.000
_cell.length_c   1.000
_cell.angle_alpha   90.00
_cell.angle_beta   90.00
_cell.angle_gamma   90.00
#
_symmetry.space_group_name_H-M   'P 1'
#
loop_
_entity.id
_entity.type
_entity.pdbx_description
1 polymer ?
#
loop_
_entity_poly.entity_id
_entity_poly.type
_entity_poly.pdbx_seq_one_letter_code
_entity_poly.pdbx_strand_id
1 'polypeptide(L)'
;MGDILDLDFVVSTGDNFYKSGIKGLNDPNFVQSFSNIYTAKSLRKQWYSVLGNHDYRGNALAQLSPILRRIDRRWFCQRSFILNAGVADFFFIDTTPFINKYFNTSSRHYDWRGVLPREKYIKNLLKDLEEALVKSSARWKIVVGHHAIRSIGHHGDSVELINHLVPLLKIVFVLLCVHLSHAASNALHRSLVCLIRTPKFEVVFGFIPSFTLIR
;
A
#
# COMPACT_ATOMS: atom_id res chain seq x y z
N MET A 1 14.71 16.09 1.60
CA MET A 1 14.49 15.39 0.29
C MET A 1 13.16 15.81 -0.34
N GLY A 2 12.02 15.77 0.37
CA GLY A 2 10.73 16.18 -0.20
C GLY A 2 10.68 17.63 -0.68
N ASP A 3 11.30 18.60 0.02
CA ASP A 3 11.28 20.01 -0.41
C ASP A 3 12.15 20.30 -1.65
N ILE A 4 12.99 19.34 -2.07
CA ILE A 4 13.85 19.46 -3.25
C ILE A 4 13.10 19.00 -4.52
N LEU A 5 12.01 18.24 -4.36
CA LEU A 5 11.24 17.67 -5.46
C LEU A 5 9.79 18.17 -5.38
N ASP A 6 9.32 18.88 -6.39
CA ASP A 6 7.89 19.21 -6.50
C ASP A 6 7.11 17.93 -6.85
N LEU A 7 6.61 17.26 -5.81
CA LEU A 7 5.91 15.99 -5.90
C LEU A 7 4.47 16.19 -6.37
N ASP A 8 3.95 15.27 -7.18
CA ASP A 8 2.53 15.29 -7.56
C ASP A 8 1.67 14.61 -6.49
N PHE A 9 2.13 13.46 -5.99
CA PHE A 9 1.43 12.67 -4.98
C PHE A 9 2.38 11.72 -4.23
N VAL A 10 1.81 11.07 -3.21
CA VAL A 10 2.49 10.12 -2.33
C VAL A 10 1.84 8.76 -2.46
N VAL A 11 2.64 7.70 -2.52
CA VAL A 11 2.18 6.31 -2.55
C VAL A 11 2.57 5.60 -1.25
N SER A 12 1.59 5.00 -0.55
CA SER A 12 1.80 4.12 0.61
C SER A 12 1.51 2.67 0.23
N THR A 13 2.47 1.77 0.50
CA THR A 13 2.35 0.34 0.21
C THR A 13 1.66 -0.46 1.33
N GLY A 14 0.93 0.20 2.22
CA GLY A 14 0.20 -0.44 3.32
C GLY A 14 1.00 -0.61 4.59
N ASP A 15 0.43 -1.36 5.52
CA ASP A 15 0.78 -1.31 6.94
C ASP A 15 0.77 0.15 7.43
N ASN A 16 -0.35 0.81 7.18
CA ASN A 16 -0.52 2.24 7.45
C ASN A 16 -0.55 2.53 8.95
N PHE A 17 -1.12 1.61 9.75
CA PHE A 17 -1.24 1.77 11.21
C PHE A 17 -0.74 0.54 11.95
N TYR A 18 0.44 0.66 12.57
CA TYR A 18 1.01 -0.37 13.44
C TYR A 18 0.46 -0.29 14.88
N LYS A 19 0.38 -1.40 15.62
CA LYS A 19 0.64 -2.80 15.18
C LYS A 19 -0.63 -3.55 14.75
N SER A 20 -1.81 -2.98 14.91
CA SER A 20 -3.09 -3.66 14.62
C SER A 20 -4.14 -2.74 14.01
N GLY A 21 -3.75 -1.94 13.02
CA GLY A 21 -4.68 -1.05 12.33
C GLY A 21 -5.27 0.03 13.23
N ILE A 22 -6.37 0.61 12.78
CA ILE A 22 -7.25 1.47 13.58
C ILE A 22 -8.50 0.69 14.00
N LYS A 23 -9.10 1.03 15.13
CA LYS A 23 -10.29 0.36 15.68
C LYS A 23 -11.59 0.79 14.98
N GLY A 24 -11.60 1.97 14.38
CA GLY A 24 -12.79 2.52 13.71
C GLY A 24 -12.57 3.93 13.18
N LEU A 25 -13.64 4.57 12.73
CA LEU A 25 -13.62 5.87 12.06
C LEU A 25 -13.19 7.04 12.97
N ASN A 26 -13.38 6.88 14.28
CA ASN A 26 -13.05 7.88 15.30
C ASN A 26 -11.77 7.52 16.07
N ASP A 27 -10.99 6.54 15.60
CA ASP A 27 -9.76 6.16 16.27
C ASP A 27 -8.75 7.32 16.20
N PRO A 28 -8.28 7.85 17.34
CA PRO A 28 -7.34 8.98 17.36
C PRO A 28 -6.01 8.63 16.68
N ASN A 29 -5.66 7.34 16.55
CA ASN A 29 -4.45 6.90 15.87
C ASN A 29 -4.38 7.38 14.42
N PHE A 30 -5.52 7.59 13.74
CA PHE A 30 -5.52 8.18 12.40
C PHE A 30 -4.86 9.57 12.42
N VAL A 31 -5.32 10.47 13.30
CA VAL A 31 -4.78 11.81 13.40
C VAL A 31 -3.36 11.80 13.96
N GLN A 32 -3.10 11.00 14.99
CA GLN A 32 -1.81 10.95 15.69
C GLN A 32 -0.69 10.36 14.84
N SER A 33 -0.97 9.37 13.99
CA SER A 33 0.05 8.66 13.20
C SER A 33 0.09 9.03 11.73
N PHE A 34 -0.91 9.75 11.21
CA PHE A 34 -0.92 10.26 9.83
C PHE A 34 -0.97 11.80 9.78
N SER A 35 -2.05 12.41 10.24
CA SER A 35 -2.30 13.84 10.03
C SER A 35 -1.24 14.72 10.68
N ASN A 36 -0.90 14.42 11.94
CA ASN A 36 0.05 15.20 12.74
C ASN A 36 1.51 14.84 12.47
N ILE A 37 1.77 13.73 11.78
CA ILE A 37 3.13 13.29 11.45
C ILE A 37 3.59 13.90 10.14
N TYR A 38 2.78 13.79 9.09
CA TYR A 38 3.18 14.18 7.73
C TYR A 38 2.87 15.66 7.45
N THR A 39 3.38 16.58 8.26
CA THR A 39 3.01 18.01 8.18
C THR A 39 3.86 18.85 7.23
N ALA A 40 5.02 18.35 6.80
CA ALA A 40 5.93 19.05 5.88
C ALA A 40 5.23 19.46 4.58
N LYS A 41 5.58 20.65 4.04
CA LYS A 41 4.93 21.24 2.85
C LYS A 41 4.95 20.29 1.65
N SER A 42 6.07 19.62 1.40
CA SER A 42 6.20 18.63 0.32
C SER A 42 5.26 17.43 0.45
N LEU A 43 4.76 17.13 1.66
CA LEU A 43 3.86 16.00 1.94
C LEU A 43 2.39 16.43 2.04
N ARG A 44 2.09 17.71 1.80
CA ARG A 44 0.72 18.24 1.66
C ARG A 44 0.17 17.96 0.25
N LYS A 45 0.36 16.72 -0.22
CA LYS A 45 -0.11 16.20 -1.51
C LYS A 45 -1.13 15.08 -1.26
N GLN A 46 -1.78 14.58 -2.30
CA GLN A 46 -2.68 13.42 -2.19
C GLN A 46 -1.87 12.17 -1.87
N TRP A 47 -2.31 11.38 -0.90
CA TRP A 47 -1.74 10.07 -0.56
C TRP A 47 -2.64 8.97 -1.12
N TYR A 48 -2.08 8.09 -1.94
CA TYR A 48 -2.71 6.91 -2.50
C TYR A 48 -2.16 5.68 -1.77
N SER A 49 -3.02 5.00 -1.02
CA SER A 49 -2.63 3.96 -0.07
C SER A 49 -3.39 2.66 -0.32
N VAL A 50 -2.70 1.53 -0.12
CA VAL A 50 -3.34 0.20 0.00
C VAL A 50 -3.27 -0.29 1.45
N LEU A 51 -3.93 -1.42 1.72
CA LEU A 51 -3.88 -2.07 3.03
C LEU A 51 -2.72 -3.08 3.08
N GLY A 52 -2.05 -3.14 4.23
CA GLY A 52 -1.12 -4.21 4.59
C GLY A 52 -1.68 -5.16 5.63
N ASN A 53 -0.92 -6.19 5.99
CA ASN A 53 -1.41 -7.21 6.92
C ASN A 53 -1.66 -6.69 8.34
N HIS A 54 -0.98 -5.62 8.79
CA HIS A 54 -1.25 -4.98 10.07
C HIS A 54 -2.55 -4.20 10.06
N ASP A 55 -2.92 -3.60 8.94
CA ASP A 55 -4.17 -2.84 8.79
C ASP A 55 -5.40 -3.73 8.94
N TYR A 56 -5.31 -4.94 8.37
CA TYR A 56 -6.33 -5.97 8.52
C TYR A 56 -6.51 -6.49 9.95
N ARG A 57 -5.57 -6.27 10.87
CA ARG A 57 -5.74 -6.71 12.27
C ARG A 57 -6.64 -5.77 13.08
N GLY A 58 -6.92 -4.60 12.54
CA GLY A 58 -7.91 -3.66 13.05
C GLY A 58 -9.16 -3.67 12.18
N ASN A 59 -9.75 -2.50 12.00
CA ASN A 59 -10.92 -2.26 11.18
C ASN A 59 -10.46 -1.81 9.78
N ALA A 60 -10.31 -2.77 8.86
CA ALA A 60 -9.87 -2.50 7.50
C ALA A 60 -10.85 -1.55 6.79
N LEU A 61 -12.16 -1.78 6.95
CA LEU A 61 -13.20 -0.95 6.32
C LEU A 61 -13.18 0.51 6.79
N ALA A 62 -12.75 0.78 8.03
CA ALA A 62 -12.59 2.15 8.50
C ALA A 62 -11.53 2.91 7.68
N GLN A 63 -10.43 2.27 7.32
CA GLN A 63 -9.37 2.88 6.50
C GLN A 63 -9.84 3.22 5.08
N LEU A 64 -10.75 2.41 4.53
CA LEU A 64 -11.34 2.59 3.20
C LEU A 64 -12.44 3.66 3.16
N SER A 65 -12.92 4.08 4.33
CA SER A 65 -14.08 4.94 4.44
C SER A 65 -13.80 6.36 3.94
N PRO A 66 -14.72 6.97 3.17
CA PRO A 66 -14.62 8.37 2.80
C PRO A 66 -14.62 9.32 4.01
N ILE A 67 -15.04 8.85 5.20
CA ILE A 67 -15.04 9.65 6.43
C ILE A 67 -13.61 10.02 6.85
N LEU A 68 -12.62 9.12 6.73
CA LEU A 68 -11.22 9.48 7.03
C LEU A 68 -10.69 10.55 6.07
N ARG A 69 -11.15 10.54 4.81
CA ARG A 69 -10.83 11.61 3.84
C ARG A 69 -11.48 12.95 4.20
N ARG A 70 -12.57 12.96 4.96
CA ARG A 70 -13.14 14.20 5.51
C ARG A 70 -12.31 14.74 6.67
N ILE A 71 -11.71 13.86 7.48
CA ILE A 71 -10.80 14.24 8.56
C ILE A 71 -9.49 14.80 7.98
N ASP A 72 -8.90 14.13 6.99
CA ASP A 72 -7.74 14.62 6.24
C ASP A 72 -7.89 14.35 4.75
N ARG A 73 -8.08 15.41 3.95
CA ARG A 73 -8.34 15.33 2.50
C ARG A 73 -7.22 14.63 1.71
N ARG A 74 -6.01 14.57 2.28
CA ARG A 74 -4.86 13.87 1.70
C ARG A 74 -5.02 12.36 1.73
N TRP A 75 -5.88 11.82 2.59
CA TRP A 75 -6.04 10.38 2.72
C TRP A 75 -6.91 9.81 1.59
N PHE A 76 -6.33 8.91 0.80
CA PHE A 76 -7.07 8.02 -0.09
C PHE A 76 -6.54 6.61 0.10
N CYS A 77 -7.42 5.71 0.56
CA CYS A 77 -7.09 4.30 0.71
C CYS A 77 -8.21 3.44 0.13
N GLN A 78 -7.84 2.48 -0.70
CA GLN A 78 -8.71 1.46 -1.28
C GLN A 78 -7.96 0.12 -1.28
N ARG A 79 -8.70 -1.00 -1.36
CA ARG A 79 -8.09 -2.34 -1.44
C ARG A 79 -7.27 -2.48 -2.72
N SER A 80 -7.91 -2.19 -3.85
CA SER A 80 -7.33 -2.18 -5.18
C SER A 80 -7.92 -1.04 -5.99
N PHE A 81 -7.13 -0.37 -6.82
CA PHE A 81 -7.57 0.72 -7.68
C PHE A 81 -6.50 1.05 -8.74
N ILE A 82 -6.90 1.80 -9.76
CA ILE A 82 -5.99 2.28 -10.81
C ILE A 82 -5.86 3.79 -10.68
N LEU A 83 -4.63 4.29 -10.79
CA LEU A 83 -4.34 5.72 -10.88
C LEU A 83 -3.62 5.97 -12.21
N ASN A 84 -4.28 6.72 -13.08
CA ASN A 84 -3.69 7.19 -14.34
C ASN A 84 -2.96 8.51 -14.10
N ALA A 85 -1.64 8.53 -14.23
CA ALA A 85 -0.77 9.68 -13.95
C ALA A 85 -0.05 10.16 -15.22
N GLY A 86 -0.74 10.16 -16.36
CA GLY A 86 -0.22 10.61 -17.65
C GLY A 86 0.73 9.61 -18.27
N VAL A 87 2.04 9.75 -18.05
CA VAL A 87 3.06 8.86 -18.63
C VAL A 87 3.15 7.49 -17.94
N ALA A 88 2.55 7.37 -16.76
CA ALA A 88 2.57 6.18 -15.94
C ALA A 88 1.16 5.84 -15.43
N ASP A 89 0.81 4.56 -15.48
CA ASP A 89 -0.36 3.99 -14.82
C ASP A 89 0.08 3.17 -13.60
N PHE A 90 -0.59 3.39 -12.48
CA PHE A 90 -0.38 2.67 -11.24
C PHE A 90 -1.55 1.73 -10.97
N PHE A 91 -1.24 0.47 -10.69
CA PHE A 91 -2.20 -0.60 -10.42
C PHE A 91 -2.01 -1.05 -8.97
N PHE A 92 -2.80 -0.47 -8.08
CA PHE A 92 -2.79 -0.79 -6.67
C PHE A 92 -3.58 -2.08 -6.42
N ILE A 93 -2.98 -3.03 -5.71
CA ILE A 93 -3.56 -4.34 -5.47
C ILE A 93 -3.51 -4.76 -4.00
N ASP A 94 -4.60 -5.37 -3.56
CA ASP A 94 -4.71 -5.96 -2.23
C ASP A 94 -4.02 -7.32 -2.16
N THR A 95 -2.77 -7.32 -1.72
CA THR A 95 -1.96 -8.54 -1.62
C THR A 95 -2.24 -9.37 -0.37
N THR A 96 -2.90 -8.82 0.66
CA THR A 96 -3.08 -9.51 1.95
C THR A 96 -3.91 -10.79 1.83
N PRO A 97 -5.02 -10.82 1.06
CA PRO A 97 -5.81 -12.04 0.87
C PRO A 97 -5.06 -13.19 0.20
N PHE A 98 -3.97 -12.94 -0.51
CA PHE A 98 -3.20 -14.01 -1.17
C PHE A 98 -2.44 -14.90 -0.18
N ILE A 99 -2.06 -14.37 0.98
CA ILE A 99 -1.15 -15.07 1.90
C ILE A 99 -1.93 -16.07 2.76
N ASN A 100 -1.68 -17.37 2.55
CA ASN A 100 -2.41 -18.45 3.21
C ASN A 100 -2.24 -18.45 4.73
N LYS A 101 -1.06 -18.07 5.21
CA LYS A 101 -0.73 -18.01 6.63
C LYS A 101 -1.74 -17.18 7.43
N TYR A 102 -2.27 -16.10 6.86
CA TYR A 102 -3.21 -15.23 7.59
C TYR A 102 -4.61 -15.85 7.76
N PHE A 103 -4.98 -16.81 6.91
CA PHE A 103 -6.24 -17.54 7.02
C PHE A 103 -6.11 -18.83 7.81
N ASN A 104 -5.00 -19.57 7.63
CA ASN A 104 -4.93 -20.97 8.05
C ASN A 104 -4.22 -21.16 9.39
N THR A 105 -3.25 -20.31 9.72
CA THR A 105 -2.31 -20.58 10.82
C THR A 105 -2.03 -19.38 11.72
N SER A 106 -2.74 -18.27 11.54
CA SER A 106 -2.53 -17.08 12.35
C SER A 106 -3.29 -17.16 13.67
N SER A 107 -2.59 -16.85 14.77
CA SER A 107 -3.21 -16.58 16.07
C SER A 107 -3.79 -15.17 16.17
N ARG A 108 -3.59 -14.32 15.16
CA ARG A 108 -4.06 -12.92 15.14
C ARG A 108 -5.42 -12.83 14.45
N HIS A 109 -6.22 -11.86 14.90
CA HIS A 109 -7.46 -11.49 14.21
C HIS A 109 -7.17 -10.76 12.89
N TYR A 110 -7.97 -11.04 11.87
CA TYR A 110 -7.96 -10.35 10.58
C TYR A 110 -9.40 -10.03 10.13
N ASP A 111 -9.63 -8.80 9.69
CA ASP A 111 -10.90 -8.28 9.21
C ASP A 111 -11.14 -8.66 7.75
N TRP A 112 -11.75 -9.82 7.54
CA TRP A 112 -12.05 -10.37 6.20
C TRP A 112 -13.37 -9.87 5.61
N ARG A 113 -14.02 -8.85 6.20
CA ARG A 113 -15.26 -8.29 5.64
C ARG A 113 -15.01 -7.71 4.25
N GLY A 114 -15.84 -8.10 3.29
CA GLY A 114 -15.70 -7.73 1.88
C GLY A 114 -14.60 -8.48 1.11
N VAL A 115 -13.91 -9.43 1.74
CA VAL A 115 -12.90 -10.30 1.09
C VAL A 115 -13.42 -11.73 0.90
N LEU A 116 -14.42 -12.14 1.66
CA LEU A 116 -15.02 -13.47 1.53
C LEU A 116 -16.14 -13.49 0.46
N PRO A 117 -16.27 -14.58 -0.33
CA PRO A 117 -15.41 -15.77 -0.36
C PRO A 117 -14.02 -15.48 -0.98
N ARG A 118 -12.96 -15.92 -0.29
CA ARG A 118 -11.57 -15.56 -0.57
C ARG A 118 -11.13 -15.87 -2.00
N GLU A 119 -11.43 -17.08 -2.47
CA GLU A 119 -11.04 -17.53 -3.82
C GLU A 119 -11.70 -16.68 -4.91
N LYS A 120 -12.98 -16.38 -4.74
CA LYS A 120 -13.74 -15.50 -5.67
C LYS A 120 -13.15 -14.09 -5.67
N TYR A 121 -12.81 -13.56 -4.49
CA TYR A 121 -12.18 -12.24 -4.38
C TYR A 121 -10.83 -12.18 -5.11
N ILE A 122 -9.95 -13.14 -4.86
CA ILE A 122 -8.63 -13.21 -5.52
C ILE A 122 -8.79 -13.36 -7.03
N LYS A 123 -9.68 -14.24 -7.49
CA LYS A 123 -9.95 -14.45 -8.91
C LYS A 123 -10.41 -13.17 -9.61
N ASN A 124 -11.34 -12.44 -8.99
CA ASN A 124 -11.83 -11.18 -9.54
C ASN A 124 -10.72 -10.13 -9.57
N LEU A 125 -9.94 -9.98 -8.51
CA LEU A 125 -8.81 -9.05 -8.46
C LEU A 125 -7.80 -9.33 -9.58
N LEU A 126 -7.42 -10.59 -9.79
CA LEU A 126 -6.49 -10.99 -10.85
C LEU A 126 -7.06 -10.67 -12.24
N LYS A 127 -8.34 -10.95 -12.46
CA LYS A 127 -9.02 -10.63 -13.72
C LYS A 127 -9.03 -9.11 -13.97
N ASP A 128 -9.45 -8.33 -12.98
CA ASP A 128 -9.52 -6.86 -13.09
C ASP A 128 -8.12 -6.27 -13.34
N LEU A 129 -7.08 -6.82 -12.69
CA LEU A 129 -5.69 -6.41 -12.90
C LEU A 129 -5.22 -6.73 -14.33
N GLU A 130 -5.48 -7.94 -14.82
CA GLU A 130 -5.10 -8.37 -16.17
C GLU A 130 -5.77 -7.49 -17.24
N GLU A 131 -7.08 -7.29 -17.14
CA GLU A 131 -7.84 -6.43 -18.05
C GLU A 131 -7.29 -4.99 -18.05
N ALA A 132 -6.96 -4.46 -16.87
CA ALA A 132 -6.41 -3.12 -16.74
C ALA A 132 -5.00 -3.00 -17.33
N LEU A 133 -4.13 -3.99 -17.12
CA LEU A 133 -2.77 -4.03 -17.66
C LEU A 133 -2.79 -4.10 -19.19
N VAL A 134 -3.66 -4.92 -19.77
CA VAL A 134 -3.85 -5.06 -21.23
C VAL A 134 -4.40 -3.78 -21.84
N LYS A 135 -5.37 -3.14 -21.17
CA LYS A 135 -6.00 -1.91 -21.67
C LYS A 135 -5.07 -0.69 -21.61
N SER A 136 -4.10 -0.67 -20.70
CA SER A 136 -3.25 0.49 -20.48
C SER A 136 -2.27 0.72 -21.63
N SER A 137 -2.34 1.91 -22.23
CA SER A 137 -1.38 2.41 -23.22
C SER A 137 -0.24 3.23 -22.60
N ALA A 138 -0.21 3.38 -21.26
CA ALA A 138 0.82 4.16 -20.58
C ALA A 138 2.21 3.57 -20.81
N ARG A 139 3.21 4.45 -20.93
CA ARG A 139 4.62 4.08 -21.11
C ARG A 139 5.14 3.27 -19.93
N TRP A 140 4.78 3.68 -18.72
CA TRP A 140 5.12 2.97 -17.49
C TRP A 140 3.86 2.36 -16.88
N LYS A 141 3.95 1.10 -16.47
CA LYS A 141 2.91 0.39 -15.74
C LYS A 141 3.50 -0.10 -14.44
N ILE A 142 2.91 0.27 -13.32
CA ILE A 142 3.54 0.12 -12.00
C ILE A 142 2.54 -0.56 -11.09
N VAL A 143 2.86 -1.76 -10.64
CA VAL A 143 2.00 -2.49 -9.72
C VAL A 143 2.45 -2.18 -8.30
N VAL A 144 1.49 -1.79 -7.46
CA VAL A 144 1.74 -1.39 -6.08
C VAL A 144 0.97 -2.33 -5.16
N GLY A 145 1.69 -2.99 -4.26
CA GLY A 145 1.10 -3.92 -3.31
C GLY A 145 1.87 -3.91 -2.00
N HIS A 146 1.31 -4.54 -0.97
CA HIS A 146 1.98 -4.61 0.33
C HIS A 146 3.09 -5.66 0.36
N HIS A 147 2.77 -6.91 0.02
CA HIS A 147 3.73 -8.02 0.13
C HIS A 147 4.65 -8.10 -1.09
N ALA A 148 5.93 -8.39 -0.84
CA ALA A 148 6.90 -8.62 -1.89
C ALA A 148 6.67 -9.97 -2.61
N ILE A 149 6.74 -9.98 -3.94
CA ILE A 149 6.74 -11.22 -4.73
C ILE A 149 8.01 -12.01 -4.44
N ARG A 150 9.17 -11.33 -4.52
CA ARG A 150 10.47 -11.85 -4.11
C ARG A 150 11.17 -10.91 -3.15
N SER A 151 11.78 -11.42 -2.10
CA SER A 151 12.48 -10.60 -1.10
C SER A 151 13.63 -11.36 -0.45
N ILE A 152 14.75 -10.66 -0.27
CA ILE A 152 15.87 -11.11 0.55
C ILE A 152 15.68 -10.77 2.05
N GLY A 153 14.56 -10.16 2.44
CA GLY A 153 14.24 -9.80 3.83
C GLY A 153 13.66 -10.96 4.64
N HIS A 154 13.39 -10.72 5.94
CA HIS A 154 12.87 -11.74 6.86
C HIS A 154 11.55 -12.39 6.43
N HIS A 155 10.71 -11.69 5.66
CA HIS A 155 9.47 -12.25 5.14
C HIS A 155 9.69 -13.23 3.97
N GLY A 156 10.84 -13.17 3.30
CA GLY A 156 11.17 -14.01 2.17
C GLY A 156 10.22 -13.83 0.97
N ASP A 157 10.24 -14.81 0.09
CA ASP A 157 9.39 -14.87 -1.10
C ASP A 157 7.95 -15.22 -0.74
N SER A 158 6.99 -14.53 -1.36
CA SER A 158 5.56 -14.87 -1.25
C SER A 158 5.19 -15.86 -2.35
N VAL A 159 5.25 -17.15 -2.06
CA VAL A 159 4.98 -18.23 -3.03
C VAL A 159 3.62 -18.07 -3.71
N GLU A 160 2.59 -17.67 -2.96
CA GLU A 160 1.26 -17.42 -3.51
C GLU A 160 1.28 -16.29 -4.55
N LEU A 161 2.00 -15.19 -4.28
CA LEU A 161 2.13 -14.08 -5.23
C LEU A 161 3.01 -14.44 -6.42
N ILE A 162 4.04 -15.27 -6.23
CA ILE A 162 4.84 -15.80 -7.34
C ILE A 162 3.94 -16.57 -8.30
N ASN A 163 3.11 -17.47 -7.77
CA ASN A 163 2.25 -18.31 -8.59
C ASN A 163 1.15 -17.54 -9.32
N HIS A 164 0.58 -16.50 -8.70
CA HIS A 164 -0.54 -15.76 -9.29
C HIS A 164 -0.13 -14.51 -10.07
N LEU A 165 0.81 -13.71 -9.58
CA LEU A 165 1.13 -12.40 -10.17
C LEU A 165 2.24 -12.47 -11.21
N VAL A 166 3.29 -13.27 -11.01
CA VAL A 166 4.42 -13.33 -11.97
C VAL A 166 3.98 -13.66 -13.40
N PRO A 167 3.03 -14.59 -13.64
CA PRO A 167 2.53 -14.83 -15.00
C PRO A 167 1.96 -13.57 -15.65
N LEU A 168 1.17 -12.77 -14.91
CA LEU A 168 0.59 -11.51 -15.40
C LEU A 168 1.66 -10.44 -15.63
N LEU A 169 2.62 -10.33 -14.72
CA LEU A 169 3.69 -9.32 -14.80
C LEU A 169 4.75 -9.63 -15.85
N LYS A 170 4.87 -10.86 -16.34
CA LYS A 170 5.80 -11.18 -17.45
C LYS A 170 5.30 -10.70 -18.80
N ILE A 171 4.00 -10.50 -18.94
CA ILE A 171 3.37 -10.05 -20.19
C ILE A 171 3.68 -8.55 -20.43
N VAL A 172 4.10 -7.82 -19.39
CA VAL A 172 4.21 -6.36 -19.42
C VAL A 172 5.41 -5.89 -18.58
N PHE A 173 6.18 -4.90 -19.04
CA PHE A 173 7.26 -4.34 -18.20
C PHE A 173 6.65 -3.58 -17.01
N VAL A 174 6.87 -4.09 -15.79
CA VAL A 174 6.27 -3.53 -14.56
C VAL A 174 7.33 -3.26 -13.48
N LEU A 175 7.27 -2.07 -12.88
CA LEU A 175 7.96 -1.78 -11.62
C LEU A 175 7.05 -2.16 -10.45
N LEU A 176 7.55 -2.98 -9.53
CA LEU A 176 6.80 -3.42 -8.34
C LEU A 176 7.28 -2.63 -7.10
N CYS A 177 6.38 -1.88 -6.47
CA CYS A 177 6.65 -1.23 -5.18
C CYS A 177 5.97 -2.02 -4.05
N VAL A 178 6.77 -2.56 -3.13
CA VAL A 178 6.33 -3.44 -2.04
C VAL A 178 6.99 -3.10 -0.72
N HIS A 179 6.35 -3.46 0.39
CA HIS A 179 6.94 -3.36 1.72
C HIS A 179 8.06 -4.40 1.88
N LEU A 180 9.26 -3.93 2.25
CA LEU A 180 10.38 -4.77 2.66
C LEU A 180 10.56 -4.65 4.18
N SER A 181 10.27 -5.73 4.90
CA SER A 181 10.58 -5.79 6.34
C SER A 181 12.09 -5.81 6.54
N HIS A 182 12.64 -4.80 7.21
CA HIS A 182 14.07 -4.73 7.46
C HIS A 182 14.47 -5.55 8.69
N ALA A 183 15.48 -6.40 8.50
CA ALA A 183 16.37 -6.91 9.53
C ALA A 183 17.43 -5.82 9.81
N ALA A 184 17.09 -4.78 10.56
CA ALA A 184 18.10 -3.88 11.11
C ALA A 184 17.59 -3.33 12.44
N SER A 185 18.43 -3.51 13.46
CA SER A 185 18.21 -3.12 14.84
C SER A 185 17.72 -1.68 14.99
N ASN A 186 16.81 -1.49 15.96
CA ASN A 186 16.35 -0.24 16.56
C ASN A 186 15.23 0.51 15.81
N ALA A 187 14.01 0.12 16.17
CA ALA A 187 12.84 0.97 16.38
C ALA A 187 12.61 2.13 15.39
N LEU A 188 12.02 1.80 14.24
CA LEU A 188 10.94 2.56 13.60
C LEU A 188 10.35 1.66 12.52
N HIS A 189 9.16 1.11 12.75
CA HIS A 189 8.39 0.40 11.72
C HIS A 189 7.84 1.44 10.74
N ARG A 190 8.37 1.47 9.51
CA ARG A 190 8.07 2.52 8.51
C ARG A 190 7.42 1.90 7.28
N SER A 191 6.25 2.39 6.88
CA SER A 191 5.67 2.12 5.56
C SER A 191 6.61 2.69 4.49
N LEU A 192 6.84 1.94 3.40
CA LEU A 192 7.61 2.46 2.28
C LEU A 192 6.75 3.52 1.59
N VAL A 193 7.27 4.73 1.52
CA VAL A 193 6.61 5.86 0.86
C VAL A 193 7.34 6.15 -0.45
N CYS A 194 6.63 6.00 -1.56
CA CYS A 194 7.14 6.34 -2.88
C CYS A 194 6.63 7.73 -3.27
N LEU A 195 7.57 8.63 -3.57
CA LEU A 195 7.31 10.01 -3.96
C LEU A 195 7.44 10.12 -5.48
N ILE A 196 6.42 10.65 -6.16
CA ILE A 196 6.30 10.54 -7.61
C ILE A 196 6.14 11.91 -8.27
N ARG A 197 6.88 12.11 -9.39
CA ARG A 197 6.78 13.28 -10.26
C ARG A 197 6.56 12.89 -11.73
N THR A 198 5.46 13.29 -12.34
CA THR A 198 5.07 13.01 -13.74
C THR A 198 4.98 14.31 -14.52
N PRO A 199 6.11 14.77 -15.09
CA PRO A 199 6.34 14.38 -16.49
C PRO A 199 7.66 13.63 -16.72
N LYS A 200 8.62 13.71 -15.80
CA LYS A 200 9.93 13.04 -15.92
C LYS A 200 9.95 11.60 -15.41
N PHE A 201 8.87 11.17 -14.74
CA PHE A 201 8.78 9.90 -14.02
C PHE A 201 10.00 9.68 -13.11
N GLU A 202 10.04 10.48 -12.05
CA GLU A 202 11.03 10.31 -10.97
C GLU A 202 10.34 9.63 -9.79
N VAL A 203 10.90 8.48 -9.39
CA VAL A 203 10.48 7.74 -8.19
C VAL A 203 11.57 7.92 -7.15
N VAL A 204 11.22 8.55 -6.03
CA VAL A 204 12.08 8.62 -4.86
C VAL A 204 11.52 7.74 -3.76
N PHE A 205 12.28 6.71 -3.41
CA PHE A 205 12.00 5.90 -2.24
C PHE A 205 12.48 6.64 -1.00
N GLY A 206 11.54 7.06 -0.17
CA GLY A 206 11.82 7.77 1.07
C GLY A 206 11.33 6.97 2.28
N PHE A 207 12.19 6.85 3.30
CA PHE A 207 11.72 6.61 4.65
C PHE A 207 11.43 7.96 5.28
N ILE A 208 10.17 8.37 5.35
CA ILE A 208 9.81 9.59 6.09
C ILE A 208 9.79 9.21 7.57
N PRO A 209 10.73 9.71 8.40
CA PRO A 209 10.72 9.40 9.83
C PRO A 209 9.46 9.98 10.46
N SER A 210 8.60 9.11 11.01
CA SER A 210 7.63 9.50 12.02
C SER A 210 8.43 9.83 13.29
N PHE A 211 8.55 11.11 13.65
CA PHE A 211 9.09 11.46 14.95
C PHE A 211 8.07 11.03 16.01
N THR A 212 8.32 9.90 16.68
CA THR A 212 7.65 9.59 17.94
C THR A 212 8.15 10.62 18.96
N LEU A 213 7.26 11.49 19.46
CA LEU A 213 7.55 12.30 20.63
C LEU A 213 7.83 11.34 21.80
N ILE A 214 9.09 11.24 22.20
CA ILE A 214 9.46 10.76 23.53
C ILE A 214 9.01 11.86 24.49
N ARG A 215 8.02 11.54 25.33
CA ARG A 215 7.94 12.05 26.70
C ARG A 215 7.60 10.88 27.60
#